data_AF-A0A1R4LRJ6-F1
#
_entry.id   AF-A0A1R4LRJ6-F1
#
_cell.length_a   1.000
_cell.length_b   1.000
_cell.length_c   1.000
_cell.angle_alpha   90.00
_cell.angle_beta   90.00
_cell.angle_gamma   90.00
#
_symmetry.space_group_name_H-M   'P 1'
#
loop_
_entity.id
_entity.type
_entity.pdbx_description
1 polymer ?
#
loop_
_entity_poly.entity_id
_entity_poly.type
_entity_poly.pdbx_seq_one_letter_code
_entity_poly.pdbx_strand_id
1 'polypeptide(L)'
;MTFTNTRVREFTPVKELLVKIAHHRQRCLPLVDAHSHQNIDRSASRFVKIEKVMLNKIANLFFDQNGDDFIAEHTNKTDIATISHYQEMHFMNAQLLRELKQLLRELDDANLAMLLSYWIAALQVENDELEKYLPQGG
;
A
#
# COMPACT_ATOMS: atom_id res chain seq x y z
N MET A 1 -30.24 13.81 0.18
CA MET A 1 -29.16 13.37 -0.74
C MET A 1 -29.19 11.86 -0.82
N THR A 2 -29.72 11.30 -1.91
CA THR A 2 -29.68 9.87 -2.18
C THR A 2 -28.31 9.53 -2.77
N PHE A 3 -27.43 8.94 -1.97
CA PHE A 3 -26.19 8.34 -2.47
C PHE A 3 -26.56 7.25 -3.48
N THR A 4 -26.07 7.36 -4.72
CA THR A 4 -26.33 6.35 -5.74
C THR A 4 -25.64 5.04 -5.37
N ASN A 5 -26.38 3.93 -5.47
CA ASN A 5 -25.95 2.58 -5.10
C ASN A 5 -24.60 2.18 -5.75
N THR A 6 -24.31 2.73 -6.93
CA THR A 6 -23.05 2.57 -7.67
C THR A 6 -21.83 3.16 -6.96
N ARG A 7 -21.92 4.39 -6.43
CA ARG A 7 -20.79 5.02 -5.72
C ARG A 7 -20.44 4.26 -4.45
N VAL A 8 -21.44 3.86 -3.67
CA VAL A 8 -21.22 3.06 -2.45
C VAL A 8 -20.55 1.72 -2.77
N ARG A 9 -20.95 1.08 -3.87
CA ARG A 9 -20.43 -0.22 -4.31
C ARG A 9 -18.97 -0.15 -4.80
N GLU A 10 -18.58 0.92 -5.48
CA GLU A 10 -17.20 1.11 -5.97
C GLU A 10 -16.25 1.61 -4.89
N PHE A 11 -16.69 2.50 -4.00
CA PHE A 11 -15.81 3.10 -2.99
C PHE A 11 -15.61 2.24 -1.75
N THR A 12 -16.47 1.25 -1.49
CA THR A 12 -16.29 0.32 -0.36
C THR A 12 -15.05 -0.57 -0.54
N PRO A 13 -14.87 -1.29 -1.67
CA PRO A 13 -13.65 -2.08 -1.91
C PRO A 13 -12.37 -1.23 -1.91
N VAL A 14 -12.46 0.01 -2.41
CA VAL A 14 -11.34 0.97 -2.39
C VAL A 14 -10.96 1.31 -0.96
N LYS A 15 -11.94 1.64 -0.10
CA LYS A 15 -11.69 1.94 1.32
C LYS A 15 -11.08 0.75 2.06
N GLU A 16 -11.63 -0.45 1.85
CA GLU A 16 -11.09 -1.69 2.44
C GLU A 16 -9.64 -1.92 2.04
N LEU A 17 -9.29 -1.67 0.77
CA LEU A 17 -7.92 -1.80 0.32
C LEU A 17 -6.99 -0.73 0.91
N LEU A 18 -7.46 0.52 1.07
CA LEU A 18 -6.68 1.54 1.79
C LEU A 18 -6.40 1.12 3.24
N VAL A 19 -7.37 0.51 3.93
CA VAL A 19 -7.15 -0.04 5.28
C VAL A 19 -6.05 -1.10 5.26
N LYS A 20 -6.08 -2.01 4.29
CA LYS A 20 -5.04 -3.04 4.13
C LYS A 20 -3.66 -2.45 3.83
N ILE A 21 -3.57 -1.40 3.00
CA ILE A 21 -2.31 -0.70 2.75
C ILE A 21 -1.80 -0.03 4.04
N ALA A 22 -2.68 0.62 4.81
CA ALA A 22 -2.29 1.23 6.08
C ALA A 22 -1.77 0.18 7.07
N HIS A 23 -2.41 -1.00 7.12
CA HIS A 23 -1.95 -2.12 7.94
C HIS A 23 -0.60 -2.67 7.46
N HIS A 24 -0.48 -2.96 6.16
CA HIS A 24 0.76 -3.45 5.57
C HIS A 24 1.93 -2.50 5.85
N ARG A 25 1.71 -1.20 5.64
CA ARG A 25 2.65 -0.15 5.97
C ARG A 25 3.11 -0.21 7.42
N GLN A 26 2.17 -0.32 8.35
CA GLN A 26 2.46 -0.40 9.79
C GLN A 26 3.30 -1.64 10.13
N ARG A 27 3.01 -2.79 9.49
CA ARG A 27 3.80 -4.01 9.68
C ARG A 27 5.24 -3.85 9.26
N CYS A 28 5.47 -3.19 8.12
CA CYS A 28 6.79 -3.07 7.49
C CYS A 28 7.66 -1.95 8.07
N LEU A 29 7.05 -0.94 8.71
CA LEU A 29 7.75 0.23 9.25
C LEU A 29 8.98 -0.07 10.12
N PRO A 30 8.95 -1.06 11.04
CA PRO A 30 10.11 -1.37 11.89
C PRO A 30 11.34 -1.89 11.14
N LEU A 31 11.16 -2.43 9.93
CA LEU A 31 12.28 -2.88 9.08
C LEU A 31 12.93 -1.76 8.29
N VAL A 32 12.29 -0.61 8.19
CA VAL A 32 12.75 0.45 7.32
C VAL A 32 13.70 1.38 8.06
N ASP A 33 14.97 1.36 7.66
CA ASP A 33 15.92 2.42 8.01
C ASP A 33 16.14 3.39 6.83
N ALA A 34 15.58 4.59 6.94
CA ALA A 34 15.70 5.63 5.93
C ALA A 34 17.11 6.23 5.80
N HIS A 35 17.99 6.03 6.80
CA HIS A 35 19.36 6.55 6.80
C HIS A 35 20.37 5.50 6.34
N SER A 36 19.93 4.25 6.13
CA SER A 36 20.81 3.20 5.66
C SER A 36 21.25 3.42 4.21
N HIS A 37 22.52 3.09 3.97
CA HIS A 37 23.11 3.09 2.64
C HIS A 37 22.97 1.74 1.93
N GLN A 38 22.30 0.74 2.52
CA GLN A 38 22.03 -0.52 1.85
C GLN A 38 20.87 -0.36 0.84
N ASN A 39 21.01 -0.98 -0.34
CA ASN A 39 19.98 -0.91 -1.38
C ASN A 39 18.64 -1.52 -0.95
N ILE A 40 18.69 -2.61 -0.17
CA ILE A 40 17.52 -3.30 0.34
C ILE A 40 16.70 -2.41 1.28
N ASP A 41 17.36 -1.75 2.22
CA ASP A 41 16.74 -0.79 3.15
C ASP A 41 16.14 0.40 2.41
N ARG A 42 16.84 0.92 1.39
CA ARG A 42 16.30 2.00 0.53
C ARG A 42 15.04 1.59 -0.23
N SER A 43 15.02 0.38 -0.77
CA SER A 43 13.88 -0.14 -1.54
C SER A 43 12.67 -0.35 -0.62
N ALA A 44 12.90 -0.94 0.56
CA ALA A 44 11.89 -1.06 1.61
C ALA A 44 11.35 0.32 2.04
N SER A 45 12.23 1.30 2.24
CA SER A 45 11.86 2.68 2.60
C SER A 45 11.00 3.36 1.55
N ARG A 46 11.36 3.21 0.27
CA ARG A 46 10.59 3.77 -0.84
C ARG A 46 9.24 3.10 -0.97
N PHE A 47 9.16 1.78 -0.82
CA PHE A 47 7.90 1.05 -0.85
C PHE A 47 6.90 1.63 0.15
N VAL A 48 7.29 1.70 1.43
CA VAL A 48 6.38 2.21 2.49
C VAL A 48 6.08 3.71 2.37
N LYS A 49 6.97 4.47 1.72
CA LYS A 49 6.73 5.89 1.38
C LYS A 49 5.70 6.02 0.26
N ILE A 50 5.76 5.17 -0.76
CA ILE A 50 4.77 5.13 -1.85
C ILE A 50 3.39 4.81 -1.26
N GLU A 51 3.30 3.82 -0.37
CA GLU A 51 2.05 3.51 0.35
C GLU A 51 1.47 4.73 1.05
N LYS A 52 2.31 5.48 1.81
CA LYS A 52 1.87 6.71 2.48
C LYS A 52 1.33 7.74 1.49
N VAL A 53 2.04 7.99 0.39
CA VAL A 53 1.61 8.98 -0.61
C VAL A 53 0.32 8.54 -1.30
N MET A 54 0.19 7.25 -1.60
CA MET A 54 -1.02 6.66 -2.17
C MET A 54 -2.21 6.85 -1.22
N LEU A 55 -2.06 6.50 0.05
CA LEU A 55 -3.07 6.69 1.10
C LEU A 55 -3.50 8.15 1.19
N ASN A 56 -2.55 9.09 1.27
CA ASN A 56 -2.83 10.52 1.34
C ASN A 56 -3.63 11.02 0.13
N LYS A 57 -3.26 10.61 -1.09
CA LYS A 57 -3.97 11.07 -2.29
C LYS A 57 -5.38 10.49 -2.39
N ILE A 58 -5.55 9.19 -2.16
CA ILE A 58 -6.85 8.54 -2.35
C ILE A 58 -7.81 8.90 -1.20
N ALA A 59 -7.33 8.96 0.05
CA ALA A 59 -8.11 9.44 1.19
C ALA A 59 -8.68 10.84 0.95
N ASN A 60 -7.82 11.76 0.48
CA ASN A 60 -8.22 13.13 0.22
C ASN A 60 -9.20 13.25 -0.95
N LEU A 61 -8.93 12.57 -2.07
CA LEU A 61 -9.74 12.70 -3.29
C LEU A 61 -11.13 12.07 -3.17
N PHE A 62 -11.26 10.95 -2.45
CA PHE A 62 -12.49 10.14 -2.48
C PHE A 62 -13.25 10.12 -1.16
N PHE A 63 -12.61 10.47 -0.04
CA PHE A 63 -13.20 10.38 1.29
C PHE A 63 -13.15 11.71 2.05
N ASP A 64 -12.62 12.79 1.45
CA ASP A 64 -12.43 14.10 2.09
C ASP A 64 -11.70 14.00 3.44
N GLN A 65 -10.78 13.04 3.53
CA GLN A 65 -10.04 12.73 4.74
C GLN A 65 -8.54 12.95 4.53
N ASN A 66 -7.85 13.47 5.54
CA ASN A 66 -6.39 13.51 5.55
C ASN A 66 -5.84 12.08 5.67
N GLY A 67 -4.86 11.70 4.85
CA GLY A 67 -4.34 10.33 4.90
C GLY A 67 -3.55 9.99 6.16
N ASP A 68 -2.91 10.95 6.84
CA ASP A 68 -2.28 10.69 8.14
C ASP A 68 -3.34 10.38 9.20
N ASP A 69 -4.49 11.07 9.17
CA ASP A 69 -5.64 10.78 10.04
C ASP A 69 -6.26 9.42 9.70
N PHE A 70 -6.40 9.09 8.42
CA PHE A 70 -6.87 7.78 7.96
C PHE A 70 -5.96 6.65 8.47
N ILE A 71 -4.64 6.81 8.34
CA ILE A 71 -3.67 5.84 8.84
C ILE A 71 -3.85 5.68 10.36
N ALA A 72 -3.83 6.78 11.11
CA ALA A 72 -3.95 6.75 12.56
C ALA A 72 -5.25 6.08 13.04
N GLU A 73 -6.38 6.36 12.37
CA GLU A 73 -7.68 5.77 12.66
C GLU A 73 -7.66 4.23 12.54
N HIS A 74 -6.98 3.73 11.50
CA HIS A 74 -7.00 2.33 11.14
C HIS A 74 -5.84 1.50 11.69
N THR A 75 -4.78 2.14 12.23
CA THR A 75 -3.64 1.42 12.83
C THR A 75 -3.60 1.47 14.36
N ASN A 76 -4.08 2.55 15.00
CA ASN A 76 -3.89 2.75 16.44
C ASN A 76 -4.73 1.82 17.33
N LYS A 77 -5.80 1.23 16.79
CA LYS A 77 -6.73 0.36 17.54
C LYS A 77 -6.50 -1.12 17.27
N THR A 78 -5.50 -1.47 16.46
CA THR A 78 -5.29 -2.83 15.99
C THR A 78 -3.87 -3.26 16.36
N ASP A 79 -3.76 -4.41 17.04
CA ASP A 79 -2.46 -5.02 17.31
C ASP A 79 -1.90 -5.60 16.01
N ILE A 80 -1.16 -4.77 15.29
CA ILE A 80 -0.61 -5.09 13.97
C ILE A 80 0.76 -5.71 14.18
N ALA A 81 0.85 -7.03 14.00
CA ALA A 81 2.10 -7.78 14.10
C ALA A 81 3.18 -7.21 13.17
N THR A 82 4.33 -6.87 13.72
CA THR A 82 5.48 -6.32 12.99
C THR A 82 6.30 -7.42 12.36
N ILE A 83 6.84 -7.19 11.16
CA ILE A 83 7.71 -8.15 10.50
C ILE A 83 9.18 -7.93 10.88
N SER A 84 9.99 -9.00 10.76
CA SER A 84 11.37 -9.02 11.29
C SER A 84 12.47 -9.27 10.24
N HIS A 85 12.11 -9.54 8.98
CA HIS A 85 13.10 -9.66 7.90
C HIS A 85 12.54 -9.34 6.50
N TYR A 86 13.45 -9.00 5.57
CA TYR A 86 13.08 -8.53 4.22
C TYR A 86 12.42 -9.58 3.32
N GLN A 87 12.71 -10.89 3.52
CA GLN A 87 12.00 -11.93 2.77
C GLN A 87 10.50 -11.95 3.09
N GLU A 88 10.13 -11.71 4.36
CA GLU A 88 8.73 -11.60 4.77
C GLU A 88 8.09 -10.36 4.16
N MET A 89 8.80 -9.21 4.20
CA MET A 89 8.35 -7.98 3.53
C MET A 89 8.10 -8.20 2.04
N HIS A 90 9.02 -8.84 1.32
CA HIS A 90 8.86 -9.14 -0.10
C HIS A 90 7.61 -9.97 -0.38
N PHE A 91 7.38 -11.01 0.41
CA PHE A 91 6.21 -11.86 0.28
C PHE A 91 4.90 -11.07 0.49
N MET A 92 4.86 -10.22 1.52
CA MET A 92 3.71 -9.39 1.84
C MET A 92 3.47 -8.28 0.81
N ASN A 93 4.52 -7.62 0.33
CA ASN A 93 4.45 -6.66 -0.77
C ASN A 93 3.83 -7.32 -2.01
N ALA A 94 4.28 -8.54 -2.35
CA ALA A 94 3.77 -9.28 -3.49
C ALA A 94 2.29 -9.68 -3.30
N GLN A 95 1.86 -10.02 -2.08
CA GLN A 95 0.44 -10.22 -1.76
C GLN A 95 -0.37 -8.94 -1.98
N LEU A 96 0.07 -7.82 -1.43
CA LEU A 96 -0.59 -6.53 -1.58
C LEU A 96 -0.70 -6.12 -3.05
N LEU A 97 0.37 -6.27 -3.83
CA LEU A 97 0.39 -6.01 -5.27
C LEU A 97 -0.61 -6.87 -6.04
N ARG A 98 -0.80 -8.14 -5.67
CA ARG A 98 -1.82 -8.99 -6.29
C ARG A 98 -3.23 -8.50 -6.01
N GLU A 99 -3.52 -8.12 -4.76
CA GLU A 99 -4.83 -7.58 -4.38
C GLU A 99 -5.13 -6.26 -5.08
N LEU A 100 -4.14 -5.36 -5.17
CA LEU A 100 -4.26 -4.10 -5.90
C LEU A 100 -4.54 -4.31 -7.39
N LYS A 101 -3.84 -5.24 -8.03
CA LYS A 101 -4.06 -5.59 -9.44
C LYS A 101 -5.43 -6.23 -9.66
N GLN A 102 -5.94 -6.97 -8.68
CA GLN A 102 -7.28 -7.53 -8.75
C GLN A 102 -8.33 -6.42 -8.66
N LEU A 103 -8.22 -5.51 -7.68
CA LEU A 103 -9.13 -4.37 -7.57
C LEU A 103 -9.12 -3.54 -8.87
N LEU A 104 -7.94 -3.26 -9.42
CA LEU A 104 -7.80 -2.50 -10.67
C LEU A 104 -8.62 -3.10 -11.83
N ARG A 105 -8.74 -4.43 -11.93
CA ARG A 105 -9.52 -5.12 -12.98
C ARG A 105 -11.02 -5.01 -12.78
N GLU A 106 -11.47 -4.73 -11.56
CA GLU A 106 -12.87 -4.68 -11.15
C GLU A 106 -13.41 -3.24 -11.11
N LEU A 107 -12.56 -2.24 -11.35
CA LEU A 107 -12.94 -0.84 -11.34
C LEU A 107 -13.52 -0.38 -12.68
N ASP A 108 -14.72 0.22 -12.60
CA ASP A 108 -15.37 0.88 -13.74
C ASP A 108 -14.91 2.34 -13.91
N ASP A 109 -14.43 3.00 -12.85
CA ASP A 109 -13.93 4.39 -12.90
C ASP A 109 -12.52 4.45 -13.53
N ALA A 110 -12.46 4.92 -14.77
CA ALA A 110 -11.21 5.02 -15.54
C ALA A 110 -10.15 5.95 -14.92
N ASN A 111 -10.56 7.01 -14.22
CA ASN A 111 -9.62 7.94 -13.60
C ASN A 111 -9.01 7.31 -12.35
N LEU A 112 -9.82 6.63 -11.54
CA LEU A 112 -9.34 5.88 -10.38
C LEU A 112 -8.46 4.69 -10.82
N ALA A 113 -8.86 3.97 -11.87
CA ALA A 113 -8.05 2.89 -12.44
C ALA A 113 -6.68 3.39 -12.92
N MET A 114 -6.63 4.55 -13.58
CA MET A 114 -5.37 5.17 -14.00
C MET A 114 -4.50 5.55 -12.80
N LEU A 115 -5.08 6.18 -11.78
CA LEU A 115 -4.36 6.56 -10.55
C LEU A 115 -3.80 5.34 -9.82
N LEU A 116 -4.59 4.27 -9.68
CA LEU A 116 -4.14 3.02 -9.06
C LEU A 116 -3.06 2.33 -9.89
N SER A 117 -3.18 2.31 -11.21
CA SER A 117 -2.18 1.71 -12.10
C SER A 117 -0.80 2.35 -11.93
N TYR A 118 -0.75 3.68 -11.82
CA TYR A 118 0.49 4.42 -11.55
C TYR A 118 1.13 3.99 -10.22
N TRP A 119 0.34 3.90 -9.15
CA TRP A 119 0.86 3.50 -7.84
C TRP A 119 1.26 2.03 -7.77
N ILE A 120 0.51 1.14 -8.43
CA ILE A 120 0.86 -0.28 -8.55
C ILE A 120 2.20 -0.43 -9.25
N ALA A 121 2.44 0.31 -10.33
CA ALA A 121 3.73 0.28 -11.03
C ALA A 121 4.88 0.75 -10.13
N ALA A 122 4.68 1.85 -9.38
CA ALA A 122 5.70 2.35 -8.45
C ALA A 122 6.01 1.34 -7.34
N LEU A 123 4.99 0.73 -6.72
CA LEU A 123 5.16 -0.32 -5.71
C LEU A 123 5.86 -1.56 -6.30
N GLN A 124 5.49 -1.97 -7.52
CA GLN A 124 6.11 -3.11 -8.19
C GLN A 124 7.61 -2.88 -8.40
N VAL A 125 8.02 -1.69 -8.87
CA VAL A 125 9.43 -1.36 -9.08
C VAL A 125 10.24 -1.50 -7.79
N GLU A 126 9.74 -0.98 -6.67
CA GLU A 126 10.47 -1.09 -5.40
C GLU A 126 10.46 -2.52 -4.84
N ASN A 127 9.43 -3.31 -5.11
CA ASN A 127 9.42 -4.72 -4.71
C ASN A 127 10.39 -5.57 -5.54
N ASP A 128 10.44 -5.34 -6.86
CA ASP A 128 11.39 -6.01 -7.76
C ASP A 128 12.83 -5.60 -7.43
N GLU A 129 13.04 -4.35 -7.00
CA GLU A 129 14.35 -3.90 -6.53
C GLU A 129 14.74 -4.58 -5.21
N LEU A 130 13.80 -4.75 -4.28
CA LEU A 130 14.03 -5.46 -3.02
C LEU A 130 14.42 -6.93 -3.27
N GLU A 131 13.77 -7.61 -4.22
CA GLU A 131 14.06 -9.01 -4.59
C GLU A 131 15.53 -9.23 -4.99
N LYS A 132 16.13 -8.29 -5.72
CA LYS A 132 17.53 -8.39 -6.20
C LYS A 132 18.55 -8.55 -5.08
N TYR A 133 18.23 -8.09 -3.88
CA TYR A 133 19.13 -8.11 -2.73
C TYR A 133 18.77 -9.18 -1.69
N LEU A 134 17.70 -9.94 -1.91
CA LEU A 134 17.37 -11.05 -1.02
C LEU A 134 18.38 -12.19 -1.18
N PRO A 135 18.63 -12.97 -0.11
CA PRO A 135 19.39 -14.21 -0.23
C PRO A 135 18.70 -15.10 -1.27
N GLN A 136 19.38 -15.35 -2.38
CA GLN A 136 18.95 -16.35 -3.35
C GLN A 136 19.23 -17.70 -2.69
N GLY A 137 18.19 -18.50 -2.46
CA GLY A 137 18.37 -19.84 -1.90
C GLY A 137 19.41 -20.61 -2.74
N GLY A 138 20.44 -21.14 -2.07
CA GLY A 138 21.38 -22.07 -2.67
C GLY A 138 20.76 -23.45 -2.84
#